data_AF-A0A6L2JZ54-F1
#
_entry.id   AF-A0A6L2JZ54-F1
#
_cell.length_a   1.000
_cell.length_b   1.000
_cell.length_c   1.000
_cell.angle_alpha   90.00
_cell.angle_beta   90.00
_cell.angle_gamma   90.00
#
_symmetry.space_group_name_H-M   'P 1'
#
loop_
_entity.id
_entity.type
_entity.pdbx_description
1 polymer ?
#
loop_
_entity_poly.entity_id
_entity_poly.type
_entity_poly.pdbx_seq_one_letter_code
_entity_poly.pdbx_strand_id
1 'polypeptide(L)'
;VIVDRLTKSAHFLPMKKTDSIEKLAQKYSKDIFCRHGVPVSIISDRDILFTSRFWKTLQEALRTQLNLSTAYHPETDGQSERTIQT
;
A
#
# COMPACT_ATOMS: atom_id res chain seq x y z
N VAL A 1 6.17 1.87 3.01
CA VAL A 1 6.19 3.09 2.19
C VAL A 1 5.07 2.99 1.17
N ILE A 2 4.50 4.10 0.70
CA ILE A 2 3.53 4.11 -0.40
C ILE A 2 4.01 5.11 -1.43
N VAL A 3 4.08 4.70 -2.69
CA VAL A 3 4.52 5.58 -3.78
C VAL A 3 3.37 5.74 -4.77
N ASP A 4 2.99 6.98 -5.03
CA ASP A 4 2.08 7.27 -6.14
C ASP A 4 2.84 7.11 -7.46
N ARG A 5 2.36 6.19 -8.31
CA ARG A 5 3.01 5.89 -9.59
C ARG A 5 2.89 7.04 -10.59
N LEU A 6 1.91 7.93 -10.46
CA LEU A 6 1.74 9.07 -11.36
C LEU A 6 2.68 10.21 -11.00
N THR A 7 2.57 10.75 -9.78
CA THR A 7 3.35 11.93 -9.35
C THR A 7 4.74 11.58 -8.82
N LYS A 8 5.02 10.29 -8.59
CA LYS A 8 6.22 9.79 -7.90
C LYS A 8 6.36 10.29 -6.45
N SER A 9 5.28 10.82 -5.87
CA SER A 9 5.24 11.21 -4.47
C SER A 9 5.34 9.99 -3.57
N ALA A 10 6.24 10.05 -2.59
CA ALA A 10 6.42 9.01 -1.59
C ALA A 10 5.80 9.42 -0.25
N HIS A 11 5.06 8.50 0.35
CA HIS A 11 4.46 8.64 1.67
C HIS A 11 5.05 7.58 2.61
N PHE A 12 5.72 8.07 3.65
CA PHE A 12 6.28 7.24 4.70
C PHE A 12 5.34 7.22 5.90
N LEU A 13 4.60 6.12 6.06
CA LEU A 13 3.71 5.90 7.18
C LEU A 13 4.45 5.11 8.26
N PRO A 14 4.84 5.73 9.40
CA PRO A 14 5.52 5.02 10.46
C PRO A 14 4.57 4.00 11.10
N MET A 15 5.01 2.74 11.18
CA MET A 15 4.24 1.63 11.76
C MET A 15 5.16 0.71 12.56
N LYS A 16 4.68 0.21 13.70
CA LYS A 16 5.36 -0.83 14.49
C LYS A 16 4.90 -2.20 14.02
N LYS A 17 5.75 -3.22 14.12
CA LYS A 17 5.40 -4.61 13.78
C LYS A 17 4.24 -5.17 14.62
N THR A 18 3.97 -4.59 15.79
CA THR A 18 2.88 -4.97 16.70
C THR A 18 1.59 -4.18 16.45
N ASP A 19 1.59 -3.20 15.55
CA ASP A 19 0.39 -2.44 15.23
C ASP A 19 -0.61 -3.34 14.47
N SER A 20 -1.89 -3.20 14.78
CA SER A 20 -2.95 -3.92 14.07
C SER A 20 -3.14 -3.39 12.66
N ILE A 21 -3.71 -4.23 11.79
CA ILE A 21 -4.03 -3.82 10.43
C ILE A 21 -5.10 -2.73 10.35
N GLU A 22 -5.97 -2.63 11.35
CA GLU A 22 -6.98 -1.56 11.39
C GLU A 22 -6.31 -0.20 11.57
N LYS A 23 -5.27 -0.15 12.41
CA LYS A 23 -4.45 1.06 12.59
C LYS A 23 -3.70 1.42 11.30
N LEU A 24 -3.27 0.43 10.52
CA LEU A 24 -2.74 0.65 9.18
C LEU A 24 -3.79 1.28 8.27
N ALA A 25 -4.99 0.69 8.21
CA ALA A 25 -6.07 1.17 7.35
C ALA A 25 -6.52 2.59 7.71
N GLN A 26 -6.54 2.95 9.00
CA GLN A 26 -6.83 4.31 9.45
C GLN A 26 -5.77 5.30 8.96
N LYS A 27 -4.48 5.00 9.16
CA LYS A 27 -3.38 5.86 8.67
C LYS A 27 -3.40 5.98 7.15
N TYR A 28 -3.57 4.85 6.48
CA TYR A 28 -3.69 4.78 5.03
C TYR A 28 -4.82 5.65 4.50
N SER A 29 -6.03 5.52 5.06
CA SER A 29 -7.18 6.31 4.62
C SER A 29 -6.95 7.81 4.85
N LYS A 30 -6.41 8.18 6.01
CA LYS A 30 -6.16 9.58 6.36
C LYS A 30 -5.10 10.23 5.46
N ASP A 31 -3.98 9.55 5.22
CA ASP A 31 -2.86 10.15 4.49
C ASP A 31 -2.99 10.00 2.97
N ILE A 32 -3.61 8.93 2.49
CA ILE A 32 -3.74 8.68 1.06
C ILE A 32 -5.09 9.17 0.53
N PHE A 33 -6.22 8.75 1.12
CA PHE A 33 -7.52 9.11 0.54
C PHE A 33 -7.83 10.59 0.66
N CYS A 34 -7.47 11.23 1.77
CA CYS A 34 -7.73 12.66 1.92
C CYS A 34 -6.87 13.51 0.97
N ARG A 35 -5.71 13.03 0.52
CA ARG A 35 -4.81 13.79 -0.36
C ARG A 35 -5.03 13.51 -1.83
N HIS A 36 -5.28 12.24 -2.17
CA HIS A 36 -5.26 11.75 -3.55
C HIS A 36 -6.59 11.12 -3.98
N GLY A 37 -7.53 10.94 -3.05
CA GLY A 37 -8.73 10.14 -3.27
C GLY A 37 -8.46 8.64 -3.18
N VAL A 38 -9.48 7.85 -3.51
CA VAL A 38 -9.39 6.38 -3.52
C VAL A 38 -8.61 5.94 -4.76
N PRO A 39 -7.51 5.17 -4.60
CA PRO A 39 -6.73 4.72 -5.75
C PRO A 39 -7.51 3.68 -6.55
N VAL A 40 -7.35 3.72 -7.87
CA VAL A 40 -7.96 2.73 -8.77
C VAL A 40 -7.32 1.34 -8.62
N SER A 41 -6.00 1.31 -8.40
CA SER A 41 -5.26 0.06 -8.21
C SER A 41 -4.08 0.24 -7.26
N ILE A 42 -3.77 -0.83 -6.53
CA ILE A 42 -2.64 -0.90 -5.61
C ILE A 42 -1.80 -2.10 -6.02
N ILE A 43 -0.49 -1.88 -6.09
CA ILE A 43 0.50 -2.95 -6.12
C ILE A 43 1.08 -3.04 -4.73
N SER A 44 1.06 -4.24 -4.15
CA SER A 44 1.60 -4.50 -2.82
C SER A 44 2.45 -5.75 -2.85
N ASP A 45 3.44 -5.83 -1.97
CA ASP A 45 4.12 -7.09 -1.67
C ASP A 45 3.17 -8.12 -1.03
N ARG A 46 3.70 -9.31 -0.76
CA ARG A 46 2.95 -10.42 -0.14
C ARG A 46 3.05 -10.44 1.39
N ASP A 47 3.29 -9.30 2.03
CA ASP A 47 3.27 -9.24 3.50
C ASP A 47 1.93 -9.74 4.06
N ILE A 48 1.97 -10.35 5.24
CA ILE A 48 0.81 -10.90 5.94
C ILE A 48 -0.29 -9.86 6.15
N LEU A 49 0.07 -8.57 6.27
CA LEU A 49 -0.89 -7.49 6.41
C LEU A 49 -1.70 -7.31 5.11
N PHE A 50 -1.04 -7.23 3.97
CA PHE A 50 -1.70 -6.97 2.68
C PHE A 50 -2.37 -8.20 2.07
N THR A 51 -1.98 -9.40 2.50
CA THR A 51 -2.63 -10.66 2.12
C THR A 51 -3.81 -11.04 3.02
N SER A 52 -3.98 -10.34 4.15
CA SER A 52 -5.04 -10.59 5.12
C SER A 52 -6.45 -10.43 4.53
N ARG A 53 -7.42 -11.13 5.14
CA ARG A 53 -8.83 -11.04 4.74
C ARG A 53 -9.37 -9.61 4.90
N PHE A 54 -9.01 -8.95 6.00
CA PHE A 54 -9.44 -7.57 6.26
C PHE A 54 -9.00 -6.62 5.15
N TRP A 55 -7.72 -6.67 4.74
CA TRP A 55 -7.22 -5.79 3.69
C TRP A 55 -7.90 -6.04 2.35
N LYS A 56 -8.08 -7.31 1.97
CA LYS A 56 -8.79 -7.67 0.73
C LYS A 56 -10.21 -7.13 0.73
N THR A 57 -10.97 -7.37 1.80
CA THR A 57 -12.36 -6.87 1.91
C THR A 57 -12.43 -5.35 1.94
N LEU A 58 -11.46 -4.67 2.55
CA LEU A 58 -11.36 -3.21 2.50
C LEU A 58 -11.20 -2.72 1.05
N GLN A 59 -10.30 -3.32 0.27
CA GLN A 59 -10.07 -2.91 -1.11
C GLN A 59 -11.26 -3.24 -2.03
N GLU A 60 -11.93 -4.39 -1.81
CA GLU A 60 -13.17 -4.73 -2.50
C GLU A 60 -14.27 -3.69 -2.24
N ALA A 61 -14.46 -3.28 -0.97
CA ALA A 61 -15.45 -2.27 -0.59
C ALA A 61 -15.16 -0.90 -1.22
N LEU A 62 -13.88 -0.56 -1.38
CA LEU A 62 -13.42 0.67 -2.03
C LEU A 62 -13.42 0.58 -3.56
N ARG A 63 -13.70 -0.61 -4.13
CA ARG A 63 -13.56 -0.90 -5.56
C ARG A 63 -12.14 -0.67 -6.11
N THR A 64 -11.15 -0.85 -5.24
CA THR A 64 -9.73 -0.75 -5.57
C THR A 64 -9.22 -2.11 -6.03
N GLN A 65 -8.51 -2.16 -7.15
CA GLN A 65 -7.86 -3.39 -7.61
C GLN A 65 -6.56 -3.65 -6.83
N LEU A 66 -6.53 -4.72 -6.03
CA LEU A 66 -5.35 -5.14 -5.29
C LEU A 66 -4.55 -6.18 -6.08
N ASN A 67 -3.37 -5.80 -6.55
CA ASN A 67 -2.45 -6.66 -7.27
C ASN A 67 -1.24 -6.98 -6.37
N LEU A 68 -1.03 -8.26 -6.07
CA LEU A 68 0.11 -8.69 -5.27
C LEU A 68 1.33 -8.91 -6.17
N SER A 69 2.46 -8.30 -5.83
CA SER A 69 3.73 -8.55 -6.52
C SER A 69 4.21 -9.98 -6.28
N THR A 70 5.07 -10.48 -7.16
CA THR A 70 5.74 -11.77 -6.98
C THR A 70 7.13 -11.52 -6.38
N ALA A 71 7.61 -12.48 -5.59
CA ALA A 71 8.86 -12.38 -4.81
C ALA A 71 10.14 -12.15 -5.67
N TYR A 72 10.03 -12.14 -7.00
CA TYR A 72 11.14 -12.00 -7.93
C TYR A 72 10.80 -11.06 -9.11
N HIS A 73 9.91 -10.08 -8.93
CA HIS A 73 9.64 -9.03 -9.92
C HIS A 73 10.01 -7.63 -9.40
N PRO A 74 11.32 -7.28 -9.41
CA PRO A 74 11.78 -5.94 -9.04
C PRO A 74 11.24 -4.85 -9.97
N GLU A 75 10.69 -5.16 -11.15
CA GLU A 75 10.04 -4.15 -11.99
C GLU A 75 8.73 -3.62 -11.39
N THR A 76 8.00 -4.48 -10.67
CA THR A 76 6.64 -4.16 -10.19
C THR A 76 6.69 -3.39 -8.87
N ASP A 77 7.66 -3.69 -8.01
CA ASP A 77 7.86 -3.03 -6.71
C ASP A 77 9.09 -2.11 -6.66
N GLY A 78 9.90 -2.08 -7.72
CA GLY A 78 11.19 -1.39 -7.73
C GLY A 78 11.12 0.11 -7.51
N GLN A 79 9.96 0.75 -7.74
CA GLN A 79 9.78 2.15 -7.36
C GLN A 79 9.78 2.33 -5.84
N SER A 80 9.05 1.47 -5.12
CA SER A 80 8.98 1.54 -3.67
C SER A 80 10.33 1.13 -3.05
N GLU A 81 10.98 0.10 -3.60
CA GLU A 81 12.31 -0.37 -3.16
C GLU A 81 13.39 0.71 -3.32
N ARG A 82 13.44 1.40 -4.47
CA ARG A 82 14.39 2.51 -4.70
C ARG A 82 14.16 3.67 -3.73
N THR A 83 12.90 3.99 -3.44
CA THR A 83 12.54 5.03 -2.47
C THR A 83 12.90 4.66 -1.04
N ILE A 84 12.97 3.37 -0.67
CA ILE A 84 13.45 2.96 0.67
C ILE A 84 14.97 3.14 0.81
N GLN A 85 15.71 3.04 -0.30
CA GLN A 85 17.17 3.12 -0.32
C GLN A 85 17.72 4.56 -0.42
N THR A 86 16.88 5.54 -0.76
CA THR A 86 17.26 6.95 -0.90
C THR A 86 16.87 7.73 0.35
#